data_AF-A0A9D6ZLQ7-F1
#
_entry.id   AF-A0A9D6ZLQ7-F1
#
_cell.length_a   1.000
_cell.length_b   1.000
_cell.length_c   1.000
_cell.angle_alpha   90.00
_cell.angle_beta   90.00
_cell.angle_gamma   90.00
#
_symmetry.space_group_name_H-M   'P 1'
#
loop_
_entity.id
_entity.type
_entity.pdbx_description
1 polymer ?
#
loop_
_entity_poly.entity_id
_entity_poly.type
_entity_poly.pdbx_seq_one_letter_code
_entity_poly.pdbx_strand_id
1 'polypeptide(L)'
;MLQNRAWVVVVLFALGCGGGGGGSDLDAEVTGDGVDGDVVGDVSGDDAGGDGDAVGDGDGMGEGDGAGDGDGTEEADGGEEADAEIDGDGGAECAAPLLLCGAECVDVSSSAAHCGGCDNGCGTGEECVAGVCGGTGSCPAGYVDCAGECRDASADAENCGGCDVRCDDLEVCADGLCACRPGLSPCVDGCVDLQADRDHCGSCDGACGQACVSGACVPGAECTLDLCRGACVDYATDVRHCGSCGDTCNRDQLCIDGNCEDYEPAVGCTTCGACDFCPAGEVCCEVGIYGVVCIDMDGVCP
;
A
#
# COMPACT_ATOMS: atom_id res chain seq x y z
N MET A 1 -13.78 -1.96 -65.50
CA MET A 1 -13.57 -3.40 -65.22
C MET A 1 -12.78 -3.50 -63.92
N LEU A 2 -13.17 -4.44 -63.08
CA LEU A 2 -13.24 -4.36 -61.62
C LEU A 2 -11.92 -4.16 -60.84
N GLN A 3 -12.04 -3.40 -59.75
CA GLN A 3 -11.13 -3.35 -58.60
C GLN A 3 -11.35 -4.60 -57.72
N ASN A 4 -10.28 -5.32 -57.38
CA ASN A 4 -10.30 -6.35 -56.34
C ASN A 4 -9.49 -5.85 -55.13
N ARG A 5 -10.18 -5.34 -54.12
CA ARG A 5 -9.67 -5.20 -52.75
C ARG A 5 -10.14 -6.43 -51.98
N ALA A 6 -9.22 -7.32 -51.64
CA ALA A 6 -9.49 -8.43 -50.74
C ALA A 6 -9.32 -7.94 -49.30
N TRP A 7 -10.40 -8.00 -48.53
CA TRP A 7 -10.37 -7.87 -47.07
C TRP A 7 -10.33 -9.29 -46.50
N VAL A 8 -9.29 -9.61 -45.73
CA VAL A 8 -9.26 -10.82 -44.90
C VAL A 8 -9.90 -10.45 -43.57
N VAL A 9 -11.16 -10.85 -43.38
CA VAL A 9 -11.81 -10.86 -42.07
C VAL A 9 -11.63 -12.27 -41.51
N VAL A 10 -10.72 -12.43 -40.54
CA VAL A 10 -10.64 -13.67 -39.76
C VAL A 10 -11.69 -13.60 -38.66
N VAL A 11 -12.86 -14.17 -38.94
CA VAL A 11 -13.86 -14.50 -37.94
C VAL A 11 -13.47 -15.85 -37.33
N LEU A 12 -13.04 -15.85 -36.06
CA LEU A 12 -12.88 -17.07 -35.29
C LEU A 12 -14.27 -17.62 -34.91
N PHE A 13 -14.66 -18.69 -35.60
CA PHE A 13 -15.83 -19.49 -35.29
C PHE A 13 -15.63 -20.27 -33.99
N ALA A 14 -16.43 -19.94 -32.97
CA ALA A 14 -16.77 -20.92 -31.94
C ALA A 14 -17.86 -21.84 -32.50
N LEU A 15 -17.50 -23.10 -32.79
CA LEU A 15 -18.46 -24.17 -33.01
C LEU A 15 -19.18 -24.49 -31.69
N GLY A 16 -20.40 -23.99 -31.54
CA GLY A 16 -21.41 -24.49 -30.61
C GLY A 16 -22.60 -25.04 -31.40
N CYS A 17 -22.78 -26.35 -31.34
CA CYS A 17 -23.75 -27.11 -32.10
C CYS A 17 -25.19 -26.98 -31.54
N GLY A 18 -26.18 -26.77 -32.42
CA GLY A 18 -27.47 -27.48 -32.34
C GLY A 18 -28.73 -26.72 -31.89
N GLY A 19 -29.58 -26.40 -32.88
CA GLY A 19 -31.07 -26.46 -32.90
C GLY A 19 -31.86 -25.64 -31.84
N GLY A 20 -32.81 -24.77 -32.17
CA GLY A 20 -33.79 -24.76 -33.26
C GLY A 20 -35.20 -24.98 -32.68
N GLY A 21 -36.08 -23.98 -32.79
CA GLY A 21 -37.53 -24.12 -32.58
C GLY A 21 -38.14 -23.14 -31.58
N GLY A 22 -39.03 -22.27 -32.06
CA GLY A 22 -39.70 -21.25 -31.27
C GLY A 22 -41.04 -21.66 -30.65
N GLY A 23 -41.56 -20.75 -29.83
CA GLY A 23 -42.98 -20.45 -29.60
C GLY A 23 -43.81 -21.47 -28.81
N SER A 24 -44.16 -21.12 -27.57
CA SER A 24 -45.57 -20.97 -27.11
C SER A 24 -45.61 -20.67 -25.61
N ASP A 25 -46.56 -19.81 -25.25
CA ASP A 25 -47.04 -19.44 -23.92
C ASP A 25 -47.16 -20.62 -22.93
N LEU A 26 -46.88 -20.39 -21.63
CA LEU A 26 -47.65 -20.92 -20.49
C LEU A 26 -47.33 -20.15 -19.19
N ASP A 27 -48.40 -19.86 -18.47
CA ASP A 27 -48.54 -19.24 -17.15
C ASP A 27 -47.79 -19.95 -16.00
N ALA A 28 -47.51 -19.19 -14.92
CA ALA A 28 -48.05 -19.40 -13.57
C ALA A 28 -47.07 -19.07 -12.42
N GLU A 29 -47.41 -18.00 -11.71
CA GLU A 29 -47.52 -17.84 -10.25
C GLU A 29 -46.36 -18.25 -9.31
N VAL A 30 -45.79 -17.26 -8.61
CA VAL A 30 -45.59 -17.34 -7.14
C VAL A 30 -45.92 -15.98 -6.52
N THR A 31 -46.78 -16.07 -5.50
CA THR A 31 -47.41 -15.05 -4.66
C THR A 31 -46.43 -14.19 -3.87
N GLY A 32 -46.78 -12.91 -3.70
CA GLY A 32 -46.20 -12.05 -2.67
C GLY A 32 -46.83 -12.27 -1.30
N ASP A 33 -46.20 -11.67 -0.29
CA ASP A 33 -46.89 -11.10 0.87
C ASP A 33 -46.05 -9.93 1.38
N GLY A 34 -46.67 -8.75 1.44
CA GLY A 34 -46.19 -7.62 2.21
C GLY A 34 -47.13 -7.40 3.40
N VAL A 35 -46.66 -6.70 4.42
CA VAL A 35 -47.51 -5.94 5.36
C VAL A 35 -46.74 -4.74 5.92
N ASP A 36 -47.41 -3.58 5.79
CA ASP A 36 -47.58 -2.46 6.73
C ASP A 36 -46.32 -1.85 7.40
N GLY A 37 -45.97 -0.56 7.27
CA GLY A 37 -46.75 0.62 6.98
C GLY A 37 -46.67 1.57 8.20
N ASP A 38 -45.95 2.70 8.10
CA ASP A 38 -46.32 3.93 8.80
C ASP A 38 -45.53 5.15 8.27
N VAL A 39 -46.26 6.22 7.98
CA VAL A 39 -45.76 7.54 7.53
C VAL A 39 -46.40 8.59 8.42
N VAL A 40 -45.56 9.34 9.14
CA VAL A 40 -45.70 10.76 9.54
C VAL A 40 -44.25 11.19 9.89
N GLY A 41 -43.62 12.24 9.39
CA GLY A 41 -44.09 13.58 9.05
C GLY A 41 -43.82 14.51 10.23
N ASP A 42 -42.68 15.23 10.24
CA ASP A 42 -42.63 16.67 10.59
C ASP A 42 -41.23 17.29 10.45
N VAL A 43 -41.25 18.53 9.96
CA VAL A 43 -40.14 19.45 9.69
C VAL A 43 -40.05 20.45 10.84
N SER A 44 -38.83 20.78 11.29
CA SER A 44 -38.37 22.04 11.92
C SER A 44 -36.84 21.89 12.01
N GLY A 45 -35.97 22.77 11.52
CA GLY A 45 -36.04 24.22 11.40
C GLY A 45 -34.95 24.80 12.28
N ASP A 46 -33.95 25.42 11.64
CA ASP A 46 -33.05 26.49 12.16
C ASP A 46 -32.00 26.05 13.23
N ASP A 47 -30.74 26.51 13.30
CA ASP A 47 -30.11 27.77 12.91
C ASP A 47 -28.57 27.63 12.79
N ALA A 48 -27.98 28.62 12.13
CA ALA A 48 -26.58 28.77 11.74
C ALA A 48 -25.66 29.44 12.79
N GLY A 49 -24.34 29.46 12.48
CA GLY A 49 -23.33 30.41 12.97
C GLY A 49 -22.25 29.75 13.84
N GLY A 50 -20.94 29.92 13.65
CA GLY A 50 -20.17 30.95 12.93
C GLY A 50 -19.08 31.50 13.86
N ASP A 51 -17.86 31.62 13.32
CA ASP A 51 -16.71 32.43 13.80
C ASP A 51 -16.00 31.95 15.10
N GLY A 52 -14.68 32.01 15.31
CA GLY A 52 -13.55 32.72 14.70
C GLY A 52 -12.47 32.93 15.79
N ASP A 53 -11.21 33.16 15.37
CA ASP A 53 -10.10 33.81 16.10
C ASP A 53 -9.26 33.07 17.19
N ALA A 54 -8.06 32.64 16.77
CA ALA A 54 -6.74 33.25 17.03
C ALA A 54 -6.18 33.51 18.47
N VAL A 55 -4.87 33.16 18.59
CA VAL A 55 -3.74 33.68 19.42
C VAL A 55 -3.66 33.40 20.93
N GLY A 56 -2.48 32.97 21.38
CA GLY A 56 -1.99 33.25 22.74
C GLY A 56 -0.75 32.47 23.19
N ASP A 57 0.45 33.01 22.93
CA ASP A 57 1.70 32.71 23.66
C ASP A 57 1.59 33.06 25.16
N GLY A 58 2.37 32.40 26.02
CA GLY A 58 2.53 32.86 27.41
C GLY A 58 3.37 31.97 28.31
N ASP A 59 4.64 32.34 28.46
CA ASP A 59 5.61 31.88 29.44
C ASP A 59 5.18 31.99 30.92
N GLY A 60 5.68 31.09 31.75
CA GLY A 60 6.63 31.51 32.80
C GLY A 60 6.15 31.71 34.26
N MET A 61 6.91 31.05 35.13
CA MET A 61 7.36 31.41 36.50
C MET A 61 6.51 31.00 37.70
N GLY A 62 7.20 30.42 38.70
CA GLY A 62 6.83 30.59 40.10
C GLY A 62 7.32 29.51 41.05
N GLU A 63 8.60 29.52 41.40
CA GLU A 63 9.16 28.83 42.57
C GLU A 63 8.54 29.36 43.88
N GLY A 64 8.45 28.48 44.88
CA GLY A 64 8.06 28.83 46.25
C GLY A 64 8.50 27.77 47.24
N ASP A 65 9.72 27.94 47.76
CA ASP A 65 10.28 27.20 48.89
C ASP A 65 9.43 27.37 50.17
N GLY A 66 9.37 26.32 50.99
CA GLY A 66 8.76 26.38 52.31
C GLY A 66 9.01 25.14 53.16
N ALA A 67 10.26 24.95 53.60
CA ALA A 67 10.61 24.03 54.68
C ALA A 67 10.18 24.61 56.05
N GLY A 68 9.68 23.75 56.93
CA GLY A 68 9.37 24.09 58.32
C GLY A 68 9.13 22.84 59.15
N ASP A 69 10.19 22.41 59.84
CA ASP A 69 10.23 21.33 60.83
C ASP A 69 9.27 21.54 62.01
N GLY A 70 8.71 20.44 62.50
CA GLY A 70 7.98 20.36 63.76
C GLY A 70 8.09 18.96 64.35
N ASP A 71 9.10 18.79 65.21
CA ASP A 71 9.31 17.64 66.10
C ASP A 71 8.27 17.66 67.24
N GLY A 72 7.80 16.47 67.64
CA GLY A 72 6.76 16.27 68.64
C GLY A 72 6.53 14.79 68.91
N THR A 73 7.45 14.21 69.70
CA THR A 73 7.33 12.88 70.33
C THR A 73 6.15 12.83 71.30
N GLU A 74 5.29 11.81 71.24
CA GLU A 74 4.71 11.13 72.42
C GLU A 74 4.38 9.66 72.08
N GLU A 75 4.89 8.76 72.92
CA GLU A 75 4.59 7.32 72.96
C GLU A 75 3.30 7.07 73.74
N ALA A 76 2.40 6.25 73.22
CA ALA A 76 1.39 5.57 74.02
C ALA A 76 0.99 4.23 73.39
N ASP A 77 1.36 3.15 74.08
CA ASP A 77 0.78 1.81 73.98
C ASP A 77 -0.76 1.84 74.11
N GLY A 78 -1.44 1.03 73.30
CA GLY A 78 -2.88 0.83 73.42
C GLY A 78 -3.41 -0.02 72.27
N GLY A 79 -3.30 -1.34 72.42
CA GLY A 79 -4.00 -2.27 71.54
C GLY A 79 -5.50 -2.20 71.77
N GLU A 80 -6.27 -2.20 70.69
CA GLU A 80 -7.61 -2.75 70.68
C GLU A 80 -7.89 -3.24 69.26
N GLU A 81 -8.19 -4.53 69.15
CA GLU A 81 -8.67 -5.19 67.95
C GLU A 81 -9.93 -4.45 67.46
N ALA A 82 -9.77 -3.64 66.41
CA ALA A 82 -10.90 -3.17 65.64
C ALA A 82 -10.89 -4.00 64.36
N ASP A 83 -11.86 -4.91 64.28
CA ASP A 83 -12.33 -5.52 63.04
C ASP A 83 -12.70 -4.37 62.08
N ALA A 84 -11.71 -3.90 61.33
CA ALA A 84 -11.94 -3.12 60.14
C ALA A 84 -12.53 -4.09 59.13
N GLU A 85 -13.86 -4.12 59.09
CA GLU A 85 -14.59 -4.44 57.87
C GLU A 85 -14.12 -3.41 56.82
N ILE A 86 -13.01 -3.74 56.17
CA ILE A 86 -12.66 -3.20 54.88
C ILE A 86 -13.81 -3.68 53.99
N ASP A 87 -14.85 -2.87 53.84
CA ASP A 87 -15.65 -2.86 52.62
C ASP A 87 -14.71 -2.39 51.50
N GLY A 88 -13.80 -3.30 51.15
CA GLY A 88 -12.81 -3.19 50.11
C GLY A 88 -13.51 -3.40 48.79
N ASP A 89 -14.27 -2.39 48.39
CA ASP A 89 -14.47 -2.10 46.97
C ASP A 89 -13.43 -1.06 46.52
N GLY A 90 -12.20 -1.21 47.01
CA GLY A 90 -11.03 -0.72 46.30
C GLY A 90 -10.73 -1.74 45.23
N GLY A 91 -11.50 -1.72 44.14
CA GLY A 91 -11.16 -2.49 42.94
C GLY A 91 -9.68 -2.27 42.65
N ALA A 92 -8.92 -3.35 42.55
CA ALA A 92 -7.48 -3.25 42.31
C ALA A 92 -7.25 -2.64 40.92
N GLU A 93 -7.19 -1.33 40.83
CA GLU A 93 -6.96 -0.63 39.57
C GLU A 93 -5.45 -0.52 39.35
N CYS A 94 -5.00 -1.02 38.21
CA CYS A 94 -3.62 -0.83 37.78
C CYS A 94 -3.45 0.58 37.22
N ALA A 95 -2.33 1.23 37.57
CA ALA A 95 -1.95 2.46 36.89
C ALA A 95 -1.66 2.15 35.41
N ALA A 96 -2.29 2.90 34.50
CA ALA A 96 -2.02 2.76 33.07
C ALA A 96 -0.51 2.92 32.79
N PRO A 97 0.09 2.10 31.90
CA PRO A 97 -0.55 1.22 30.91
C PRO A 97 -0.75 -0.25 31.34
N LEU A 98 -0.60 -0.58 32.63
CA LEU A 98 -0.64 -1.95 33.13
C LEU A 98 -2.08 -2.51 33.15
N LEU A 99 -2.26 -3.79 32.83
CA LEU A 99 -3.53 -4.51 32.89
C LEU A 99 -3.61 -5.36 34.16
N LEU A 100 -4.75 -5.36 34.84
CA LEU A 100 -4.99 -6.24 35.99
C LEU A 100 -5.23 -7.68 35.53
N CYS A 101 -4.27 -8.57 35.80
CA CYS A 101 -4.36 -10.00 35.57
C CYS A 101 -4.48 -10.74 36.91
N GLY A 102 -5.72 -11.00 37.32
CA GLY A 102 -6.02 -11.55 38.65
C GLY A 102 -5.75 -10.51 39.74
N ALA A 103 -4.68 -10.72 40.52
CA ALA A 103 -4.25 -9.79 41.58
C ALA A 103 -2.96 -9.03 41.23
N GLU A 104 -2.43 -9.20 40.01
CA GLU A 104 -1.17 -8.62 39.57
C GLU A 104 -1.39 -7.62 38.43
N CYS A 105 -0.64 -6.52 38.44
CA CYS A 105 -0.61 -5.55 37.34
C CYS A 105 0.50 -5.91 36.37
N VAL A 106 0.13 -6.24 35.14
CA VAL A 106 1.05 -6.77 34.12
C VAL A 106 1.10 -5.85 32.91
N ASP A 107 2.30 -5.62 32.40
CA ASP A 107 2.50 -4.95 31.11
C ASP A 107 2.28 -5.98 29.99
N VAL A 108 1.08 -5.99 29.43
CA VAL A 108 0.72 -6.90 28.35
C VAL A 108 1.41 -6.56 27.04
N SER A 109 2.09 -5.42 26.92
CA SER A 109 2.83 -5.06 25.71
C SER A 109 4.21 -5.72 25.62
N SER A 110 4.76 -6.16 26.76
CA SER A 110 6.12 -6.72 26.85
C SER A 110 6.23 -8.01 27.68
N SER A 111 5.17 -8.42 28.39
CA SER A 111 5.19 -9.64 29.19
C SER A 111 5.04 -10.88 28.33
N ALA A 112 6.09 -11.71 28.25
CA ALA A 112 6.05 -13.00 27.56
C ALA A 112 5.02 -13.99 28.16
N ALA A 113 4.55 -13.79 29.39
CA ALA A 113 3.54 -14.64 30.02
C ALA A 113 2.09 -14.11 29.82
N HIS A 114 1.94 -12.84 29.43
CA HIS A 114 0.64 -12.15 29.32
C HIS A 114 0.60 -11.24 28.07
N CYS A 115 1.09 -11.73 26.93
CA CYS A 115 1.32 -10.90 25.77
C CYS A 115 0.02 -10.56 25.04
N GLY A 116 -0.33 -9.28 24.95
CA GLY A 116 -1.61 -8.81 24.42
C GLY A 116 -2.82 -9.09 25.33
N GLY A 117 -2.65 -9.77 26.46
CA GLY A 117 -3.72 -10.08 27.39
C GLY A 117 -3.32 -11.06 28.51
N CYS A 118 -4.14 -11.15 29.56
CA CYS A 118 -3.87 -12.02 30.70
C CYS A 118 -3.82 -13.51 30.30
N ASP A 119 -2.85 -14.24 30.85
CA ASP A 119 -2.61 -15.66 30.62
C ASP A 119 -2.35 -16.04 29.14
N ASN A 120 -2.03 -15.05 28.31
CA ASN A 120 -1.62 -15.24 26.91
C ASN A 120 -0.09 -15.36 26.81
N GLY A 121 0.44 -16.48 27.32
CA GLY A 121 1.87 -16.75 27.29
C GLY A 121 2.37 -17.08 25.88
N CYS A 122 3.50 -16.50 25.50
CA CYS A 122 4.17 -16.82 24.26
C CYS A 122 4.80 -18.23 24.29
N GLY A 123 4.91 -18.84 23.12
CA GLY A 123 5.51 -20.14 22.93
C GLY A 123 7.00 -20.16 23.28
N THR A 124 7.57 -21.37 23.39
CA THR A 124 8.99 -21.54 23.70
C THR A 124 9.86 -20.85 22.63
N GLY A 125 10.63 -19.83 23.04
CA GLY A 125 11.51 -19.07 22.14
C GLY A 125 10.91 -17.76 21.61
N GLU A 126 9.68 -17.44 22.02
CA GLU A 126 9.00 -16.19 21.69
C GLU A 126 9.18 -15.15 22.81
N GLU A 127 9.40 -13.90 22.41
CA GLU A 127 9.31 -12.69 23.20
C GLU A 127 7.99 -11.95 22.92
N CYS A 128 7.62 -11.03 23.80
CA CYS A 128 6.44 -10.20 23.61
C CYS A 128 6.88 -8.81 23.15
N VAL A 129 6.49 -8.42 21.93
CA VAL A 129 6.81 -7.10 21.38
C VAL A 129 5.51 -6.42 20.98
N ALA A 130 5.23 -5.28 21.59
CA ALA A 130 4.02 -4.49 21.37
C ALA A 130 2.71 -5.31 21.52
N GLY A 131 2.69 -6.27 22.45
CA GLY A 131 1.52 -7.10 22.74
C GLY A 131 1.29 -8.26 21.77
N VAL A 132 2.29 -8.60 20.96
CA VAL A 132 2.27 -9.77 20.06
C VAL A 132 3.42 -10.70 20.39
N CYS A 133 3.12 -11.99 20.53
CA CYS A 133 4.13 -13.03 20.70
C CYS A 133 4.91 -13.24 19.41
N GLY A 134 6.23 -13.20 19.50
CA GLY A 134 7.12 -13.51 18.39
C GLY A 134 8.55 -13.77 18.86
N GLY A 135 9.31 -14.64 18.22
CA GLY A 135 10.69 -14.99 18.63
C GLY A 135 11.77 -14.06 18.10
N THR A 136 13.02 -14.37 18.46
CA THR A 136 14.20 -13.97 17.68
C THR A 136 14.06 -14.58 16.28
N GLY A 137 13.39 -13.85 15.37
CA GLY A 137 12.92 -14.34 14.07
C GLY A 137 11.46 -13.99 13.74
N SER A 138 10.75 -13.27 14.62
CA SER A 138 9.42 -12.74 14.31
C SER A 138 9.54 -11.33 13.77
N CYS A 139 9.54 -11.25 12.45
CA CYS A 139 9.44 -9.97 11.77
C CYS A 139 8.06 -9.33 11.98
N PRO A 140 7.99 -7.99 11.93
CA PRO A 140 6.70 -7.29 11.94
C PRO A 140 5.75 -7.87 10.88
N ALA A 141 4.45 -7.71 11.09
CA ALA A 141 3.47 -8.10 10.08
C ALA A 141 3.81 -7.46 8.71
N GLY A 142 3.85 -8.28 7.66
CA GLY A 142 4.28 -7.87 6.31
C GLY A 142 5.74 -8.16 5.97
N TYR A 143 6.59 -8.48 6.96
CA TYR A 143 8.00 -8.78 6.77
C TYR A 143 8.28 -10.28 6.94
N VAL A 144 9.32 -10.77 6.27
CA VAL A 144 9.81 -12.16 6.37
C VAL A 144 11.21 -12.18 6.98
N ASP A 145 11.49 -13.21 7.78
CA ASP A 145 12.82 -13.41 8.36
C ASP A 145 13.76 -14.08 7.35
N CYS A 146 14.74 -13.31 6.88
CA CYS A 146 15.80 -13.75 6.00
C CYS A 146 17.13 -13.85 6.76
N ALA A 147 17.31 -14.99 7.43
CA ALA A 147 18.52 -15.32 8.19
C ALA A 147 18.84 -14.35 9.35
N GLY A 148 17.81 -13.91 10.07
CA GLY A 148 17.89 -13.00 11.21
C GLY A 148 17.67 -11.53 10.86
N GLU A 149 17.41 -11.22 9.58
CA GLU A 149 17.07 -9.88 9.11
C GLU A 149 15.66 -9.85 8.55
N CYS A 150 14.85 -8.90 9.00
CA CYS A 150 13.52 -8.71 8.47
C CYS A 150 13.55 -7.99 7.14
N ARG A 151 12.99 -8.64 6.12
CA ARG A 151 12.89 -8.12 4.76
C ARG A 151 11.42 -7.95 4.40
N ASP A 152 11.11 -6.85 3.72
CA ASP A 152 9.76 -6.62 3.22
C ASP A 152 9.56 -7.49 1.97
N ALA A 153 8.99 -8.67 2.12
CA ALA A 153 8.76 -9.53 0.96
C ALA A 153 7.74 -8.97 -0.03
N SER A 154 7.02 -7.90 0.30
CA SER A 154 6.05 -7.29 -0.60
C SER A 154 6.66 -6.24 -1.53
N ALA A 155 7.79 -5.63 -1.14
CA ALA A 155 8.41 -4.50 -1.84
C ALA A 155 9.94 -4.61 -2.03
N ASP A 156 10.64 -5.44 -1.26
CA ASP A 156 12.09 -5.63 -1.40
C ASP A 156 12.41 -6.45 -2.65
N ALA A 157 12.94 -5.79 -3.68
CA ALA A 157 13.33 -6.41 -4.93
C ALA A 157 14.44 -7.47 -4.79
N GLU A 158 15.16 -7.52 -3.66
CA GLU A 158 16.14 -8.56 -3.38
C GLU A 158 15.53 -9.76 -2.61
N ASN A 159 14.30 -9.65 -2.13
CA ASN A 159 13.59 -10.65 -1.31
C ASN A 159 12.08 -10.75 -1.65
N CYS A 160 11.74 -10.63 -2.93
CA CYS A 160 10.37 -10.46 -3.40
C CYS A 160 9.53 -11.74 -3.30
N GLY A 161 8.52 -11.74 -2.45
CA GLY A 161 7.70 -12.91 -2.12
C GLY A 161 8.41 -13.91 -1.20
N GLY A 162 9.66 -13.67 -0.82
CA GLY A 162 10.45 -14.51 0.06
C GLY A 162 11.96 -14.26 -0.03
N CYS A 163 12.69 -14.83 0.92
CA CYS A 163 14.13 -14.61 1.02
C CYS A 163 14.90 -15.06 -0.22
N ASP A 164 15.85 -14.23 -0.66
CA ASP A 164 16.71 -14.44 -1.84
C ASP A 164 15.95 -14.60 -3.17
N VAL A 165 14.66 -14.25 -3.22
CA VAL A 165 13.90 -14.14 -4.47
C VAL A 165 14.14 -12.76 -5.06
N ARG A 166 15.13 -12.67 -5.95
CA ARG A 166 15.54 -11.41 -6.57
C ARG A 166 14.75 -11.16 -7.85
N CYS A 167 14.25 -9.95 -8.01
CA CYS A 167 13.74 -9.45 -9.28
C CYS A 167 14.90 -9.04 -10.20
N ASP A 168 14.68 -9.13 -11.51
CA ASP A 168 15.67 -8.70 -12.50
C ASP A 168 15.84 -7.16 -12.51
N ASP A 169 16.84 -6.65 -13.22
CA ASP A 169 17.19 -5.21 -13.25
C ASP A 169 16.04 -4.31 -13.76
N LEU A 170 15.17 -4.87 -14.59
CA LEU A 170 14.03 -4.19 -15.21
C LEU A 170 12.69 -4.51 -14.54
N GLU A 171 12.74 -5.12 -13.36
CA GLU A 171 11.59 -5.51 -12.57
C GLU A 171 11.60 -4.83 -11.20
N VAL A 172 10.41 -4.59 -10.66
CA VAL A 172 10.18 -4.19 -9.27
C VAL A 172 9.48 -5.30 -8.52
N CYS A 173 9.63 -5.31 -7.19
CA CYS A 173 8.77 -6.12 -6.35
C CYS A 173 7.46 -5.38 -6.09
N ALA A 174 6.34 -5.96 -6.50
CA ALA A 174 5.01 -5.45 -6.24
C ALA A 174 4.13 -6.58 -5.71
N ASP A 175 3.58 -6.42 -4.51
CA ASP A 175 2.78 -7.45 -3.80
C ASP A 175 3.49 -8.80 -3.70
N GLY A 176 4.82 -8.79 -3.56
CA GLY A 176 5.63 -10.00 -3.46
C GLY A 176 5.77 -10.79 -4.76
N LEU A 177 5.54 -10.13 -5.89
CA LEU A 177 5.80 -10.65 -7.21
C LEU A 177 6.71 -9.70 -7.98
N CYS A 178 7.72 -10.26 -8.66
CA CYS A 178 8.50 -9.49 -9.62
C CYS A 178 7.63 -9.14 -10.81
N ALA A 179 7.51 -7.85 -11.07
CA ALA A 179 6.73 -7.30 -12.17
C ALA A 179 7.60 -6.32 -12.95
N CYS A 180 7.39 -6.25 -14.27
CA CYS A 180 8.10 -5.28 -15.08
C CYS A 180 7.88 -3.87 -14.58
N ARG A 181 8.95 -3.07 -14.58
CA ARG A 181 8.87 -1.63 -14.32
C ARG A 181 7.83 -0.99 -15.23
N PRO A 182 7.15 0.07 -14.76
CA PRO A 182 6.25 0.84 -15.59
C PRO A 182 6.85 1.19 -16.96
N GLY A 183 6.02 1.13 -18.01
CA GLY A 183 6.45 1.36 -19.40
C GLY A 183 7.10 0.15 -20.09
N LEU A 184 7.43 -0.91 -19.35
CA LEU A 184 7.92 -2.16 -19.93
C LEU A 184 6.83 -3.23 -19.97
N SER A 185 6.96 -4.16 -20.90
CA SER A 185 6.05 -5.29 -21.06
C SER A 185 6.74 -6.61 -20.72
N PRO A 186 6.05 -7.54 -20.03
CA PRO A 186 6.59 -8.85 -19.75
C PRO A 186 6.63 -9.71 -21.02
N CYS A 187 7.82 -10.21 -21.33
CA CYS A 187 8.05 -11.17 -22.40
C CYS A 187 8.78 -12.42 -21.85
N VAL A 188 8.87 -13.47 -22.67
CA VAL A 188 9.53 -14.73 -22.25
C VAL A 188 11.00 -14.50 -21.87
N ASP A 189 11.65 -13.55 -22.52
CA ASP A 189 13.06 -13.21 -22.30
C ASP A 189 13.25 -12.06 -21.29
N GLY A 190 12.20 -11.70 -20.54
CA GLY A 190 12.21 -10.63 -19.54
C GLY A 190 11.39 -9.39 -19.94
N CYS A 191 11.63 -8.29 -19.24
CA CYS A 191 10.91 -7.03 -19.47
C CYS A 191 11.52 -6.24 -20.62
N VAL A 192 10.69 -5.87 -21.59
CA VAL A 192 11.12 -5.18 -22.81
C VAL A 192 10.26 -3.97 -23.10
N ASP A 193 10.85 -2.98 -23.77
CA ASP A 193 10.12 -1.79 -24.21
C ASP A 193 9.55 -2.03 -25.61
N LEU A 194 8.26 -2.36 -25.68
CA LEU A 194 7.60 -2.60 -26.97
C LEU A 194 7.42 -1.34 -27.82
N GLN A 195 7.69 -0.14 -27.27
CA GLN A 195 7.51 1.13 -27.95
C GLN A 195 8.77 1.61 -28.68
N ALA A 196 9.96 1.30 -28.14
CA ALA A 196 11.24 1.76 -28.69
C ALA A 196 12.27 0.65 -28.96
N ASP A 197 12.12 -0.54 -28.36
CA ASP A 197 13.04 -1.65 -28.62
C ASP A 197 12.85 -2.17 -30.04
N ARG A 198 13.91 -2.05 -30.84
CA ARG A 198 13.91 -2.53 -32.22
C ARG A 198 13.73 -4.04 -32.29
N ASP A 199 14.24 -4.79 -31.33
CA ASP A 199 14.22 -6.25 -31.38
C ASP A 199 12.89 -6.81 -30.81
N HIS A 200 12.05 -5.96 -30.17
CA HIS A 200 10.75 -6.30 -29.56
C HIS A 200 9.63 -5.28 -29.90
N CYS A 201 9.66 -4.66 -31.07
CA CYS A 201 8.76 -3.58 -31.47
C CYS A 201 7.30 -4.03 -31.66
N GLY A 202 6.40 -3.50 -30.83
CA GLY A 202 4.95 -3.74 -30.87
C GLY A 202 4.51 -5.11 -30.34
N SER A 203 5.42 -6.06 -30.17
CA SER A 203 5.18 -7.37 -29.55
C SER A 203 6.50 -8.00 -29.10
N CYS A 204 6.46 -8.95 -28.15
CA CYS A 204 7.66 -9.66 -27.69
C CYS A 204 8.55 -10.18 -28.83
N ASP A 205 7.99 -10.89 -29.82
CA ASP A 205 8.80 -11.43 -30.94
C ASP A 205 8.95 -10.45 -32.12
N GLY A 206 8.67 -9.16 -31.90
CA GLY A 206 8.47 -8.14 -32.93
C GLY A 206 9.76 -7.45 -33.40
N ALA A 207 10.68 -8.13 -34.08
CA ALA A 207 11.92 -7.47 -34.50
C ALA A 207 11.78 -6.61 -35.77
N CYS A 208 12.30 -5.38 -35.72
CA CYS A 208 12.47 -4.48 -36.87
C CYS A 208 13.90 -4.57 -37.44
N GLY A 209 14.03 -4.47 -38.77
CA GLY A 209 15.34 -4.28 -39.41
C GLY A 209 15.85 -2.82 -39.37
N GLN A 210 15.04 -1.89 -38.84
CA GLN A 210 15.24 -0.44 -38.93
C GLN A 210 15.03 0.22 -37.54
N ALA A 211 14.14 1.21 -37.37
CA ALA A 211 13.84 1.80 -36.06
C ALA A 211 12.45 1.35 -35.58
N CYS A 212 12.27 1.23 -34.26
CA CYS A 212 10.97 1.14 -33.63
C CYS A 212 10.55 2.53 -33.16
N VAL A 213 9.34 2.97 -33.52
CA VAL A 213 8.75 4.23 -33.07
C VAL A 213 7.32 3.95 -32.65
N SER A 214 7.01 4.13 -31.37
CA SER A 214 5.69 3.88 -30.78
C SER A 214 5.12 2.49 -31.16
N GLY A 215 5.98 1.48 -31.10
CA GLY A 215 5.62 0.09 -31.42
C GLY A 215 5.42 -0.22 -32.90
N ALA A 216 5.84 0.68 -33.81
CA ALA A 216 5.81 0.46 -35.25
C ALA A 216 7.22 0.49 -35.85
N CYS A 217 7.51 -0.48 -36.73
CA CYS A 217 8.73 -0.45 -37.54
C CYS A 217 8.65 0.65 -38.58
N VAL A 218 9.59 1.59 -38.52
CA VAL A 218 9.73 2.68 -39.49
C VAL A 218 11.16 2.75 -40.03
N PRO A 219 11.38 3.28 -41.25
CA PRO A 219 12.70 3.69 -41.70
C PRO A 219 13.36 4.61 -40.67
N GLY A 220 14.60 4.34 -40.26
CA GLY A 220 15.27 5.09 -39.19
C GLY A 220 15.45 6.59 -39.44
N ALA A 221 15.37 7.04 -40.70
CA ALA A 221 15.35 8.46 -41.04
C ALA A 221 14.07 9.18 -40.59
N GLU A 222 13.02 8.45 -40.23
CA GLU A 222 11.75 8.96 -39.72
C GLU A 222 11.73 9.03 -38.18
N CYS A 223 12.86 8.73 -37.52
CA CYS A 223 13.00 9.00 -36.10
C CYS A 223 13.03 10.51 -35.86
N THR A 224 12.00 11.01 -35.18
CA THR A 224 11.91 12.42 -34.76
C THR A 224 12.41 12.67 -33.34
N LEU A 225 12.74 11.60 -32.62
CA LEU A 225 13.36 11.61 -31.29
C LEU A 225 14.87 11.39 -31.44
N ASP A 226 15.53 10.89 -30.39
CA ASP A 226 16.95 10.65 -30.38
C ASP A 226 17.29 9.23 -30.85
N LEU A 227 18.20 9.12 -31.82
CA LEU A 227 18.65 7.83 -32.32
C LEU A 227 19.74 7.26 -31.40
N CYS A 228 19.37 6.35 -30.51
CA CYS A 228 20.30 5.64 -29.63
C CYS A 228 20.60 4.24 -30.19
N ARG A 229 21.79 4.04 -30.77
CA ARG A 229 22.26 2.74 -31.31
C ARG A 229 21.28 2.05 -32.28
N GLY A 230 20.45 2.83 -32.97
CA GLY A 230 19.46 2.33 -33.94
C GLY A 230 18.04 2.18 -33.40
N ALA A 231 17.80 2.43 -32.11
CA ALA A 231 16.48 2.64 -31.53
C ALA A 231 16.11 4.12 -31.59
N CYS A 232 14.84 4.44 -31.83
CA CYS A 232 14.33 5.80 -31.75
C CYS A 232 13.73 5.99 -30.37
N VAL A 233 14.40 6.76 -29.55
CA VAL A 233 14.20 6.78 -28.11
C VAL A 233 13.86 8.18 -27.65
N ASP A 234 12.89 8.30 -26.76
CA ASP A 234 12.59 9.55 -26.07
C ASP A 234 13.42 9.64 -24.78
N TYR A 235 14.45 10.49 -24.75
CA TYR A 235 15.25 10.67 -23.54
C TYR A 235 14.48 11.33 -22.40
N ALA A 236 13.28 11.88 -22.65
CA ALA A 236 12.44 12.43 -21.61
C ALA A 236 11.67 11.35 -20.83
N THR A 237 11.46 10.16 -21.42
CA THR A 237 10.58 9.12 -20.86
C THR A 237 11.10 7.68 -21.01
N ASP A 238 12.30 7.45 -21.54
CA ASP A 238 12.87 6.10 -21.61
C ASP A 238 13.78 5.86 -20.40
N VAL A 239 13.36 4.93 -19.53
CA VAL A 239 14.10 4.57 -18.31
C VAL A 239 15.47 3.96 -18.55
N ARG A 240 15.79 3.51 -19.77
CA ARG A 240 17.10 2.97 -20.16
C ARG A 240 17.98 4.00 -20.86
N HIS A 241 17.45 5.19 -21.12
CA HIS A 241 18.09 6.24 -21.91
C HIS A 241 17.70 7.65 -21.41
N CYS A 242 17.53 7.81 -20.10
CA CYS A 242 17.02 9.02 -19.50
C CYS A 242 18.04 10.16 -19.55
N GLY A 243 17.67 11.27 -20.21
CA GLY A 243 18.54 12.42 -20.44
C GLY A 243 19.64 12.21 -21.49
N SER A 244 20.12 10.97 -21.70
CA SER A 244 21.07 10.65 -22.76
C SER A 244 21.12 9.17 -23.16
N CYS A 245 21.74 8.87 -24.31
CA CYS A 245 21.84 7.52 -24.87
C CYS A 245 22.57 6.54 -23.94
N GLY A 246 21.80 5.67 -23.29
CA GLY A 246 22.29 4.59 -22.44
C GLY A 246 22.42 4.96 -20.97
N ASP A 247 21.98 6.14 -20.58
CA ASP A 247 21.84 6.52 -19.18
C ASP A 247 20.57 5.86 -18.63
N THR A 248 20.72 4.85 -17.78
CA THR A 248 19.61 4.07 -17.24
C THR A 248 19.27 4.56 -15.84
N CYS A 249 17.99 4.79 -15.57
CA CYS A 249 17.48 5.06 -14.22
C CYS A 249 17.49 3.79 -13.37
N ASN A 250 17.70 3.96 -12.05
CA ASN A 250 17.65 2.85 -11.10
C ASN A 250 16.28 2.17 -11.12
N ARG A 251 16.20 0.98 -10.51
CA ARG A 251 15.00 0.12 -10.51
C ARG A 251 13.75 0.85 -9.98
N ASP A 252 13.97 1.66 -8.95
CA ASP A 252 13.06 2.50 -8.19
C ASP A 252 12.89 3.91 -8.77
N GLN A 253 13.30 4.13 -10.03
CA GLN A 253 13.20 5.43 -10.69
C GLN A 253 12.41 5.40 -12.00
N LEU A 254 11.73 6.49 -12.33
CA LEU A 254 11.14 6.76 -13.65
C LEU A 254 11.97 7.82 -14.36
N CYS A 255 11.85 7.87 -15.69
CA CYS A 255 12.40 8.98 -16.46
C CYS A 255 11.30 10.03 -16.66
N ILE A 256 11.48 11.19 -16.04
CA ILE A 256 10.54 12.30 -16.10
C ILE A 256 11.31 13.53 -16.60
N ASP A 257 10.90 14.03 -17.77
CA ASP A 257 11.53 15.18 -18.43
C ASP A 257 13.06 15.08 -18.61
N GLY A 258 13.57 13.84 -18.68
CA GLY A 258 14.99 13.55 -18.85
C GLY A 258 15.78 13.42 -17.56
N ASN A 259 15.09 13.38 -16.42
CA ASN A 259 15.66 13.16 -15.10
C ASN A 259 15.15 11.84 -14.51
N CYS A 260 16.02 11.13 -13.80
CA CYS A 260 15.63 9.96 -13.04
C CYS A 260 15.06 10.41 -11.70
N GLU A 261 13.77 10.16 -11.50
CA GLU A 261 13.01 10.54 -10.32
C GLU A 261 12.54 9.28 -9.60
N ASP A 262 12.64 9.26 -8.27
CA ASP A 262 12.25 8.11 -7.46
C ASP A 262 10.72 7.91 -7.52
N TYR A 263 10.27 6.65 -7.57
CA TYR A 263 8.85 6.28 -7.54
C TYR A 263 8.61 5.02 -6.74
N GLU A 264 7.39 4.89 -6.23
CA GLU A 264 6.85 3.65 -5.71
C GLU A 264 5.69 3.14 -6.59
N PRO A 265 5.59 1.82 -6.85
CA PRO A 265 4.45 1.25 -7.55
C PRO A 265 3.15 1.47 -6.77
N ALA A 266 2.13 2.07 -7.40
CA ALA A 266 0.81 2.22 -6.80
C ALA A 266 0.02 0.91 -6.89
N VAL A 267 0.34 -0.05 -6.01
CA VAL A 267 -0.20 -1.41 -6.13
C VAL A 267 -1.70 -1.46 -5.82
N GLY A 268 -2.46 -2.21 -6.64
CA GLY A 268 -3.92 -2.32 -6.52
C GLY A 268 -4.70 -1.11 -7.05
N CYS A 269 -4.01 -0.07 -7.54
CA CYS A 269 -4.62 1.10 -8.15
C CYS A 269 -4.70 0.99 -9.67
N THR A 270 -5.79 1.51 -10.24
CA THR A 270 -5.90 1.73 -11.69
C THR A 270 -6.16 3.20 -12.06
N THR A 271 -6.51 4.05 -11.09
CA THR A 271 -6.69 5.51 -11.24
C THR A 271 -6.39 6.22 -9.93
N CYS A 272 -5.87 7.44 -9.98
CA CYS A 272 -5.67 8.25 -8.77
C CYS A 272 -7.01 8.70 -8.14
N GLY A 273 -7.05 8.79 -6.81
CA GLY A 273 -8.24 9.22 -6.04
C GLY A 273 -9.27 8.11 -5.75
N ALA A 274 -9.16 6.94 -6.38
CA ALA A 274 -9.86 5.73 -5.93
C ALA A 274 -9.06 4.96 -4.86
N CYS A 275 -7.78 5.30 -4.72
CA CYS A 275 -6.85 4.71 -3.77
C CYS A 275 -6.01 5.81 -3.12
N ASP A 276 -6.18 6.01 -1.81
CA ASP A 276 -5.31 6.82 -0.96
C ASP A 276 -4.27 5.89 -0.32
N PHE A 277 -3.35 5.35 -1.12
CA PHE A 277 -2.34 4.39 -0.64
C PHE A 277 -0.90 4.88 -0.78
N CYS A 278 -0.65 5.98 -1.49
CA CYS A 278 0.70 6.51 -1.54
C CYS A 278 1.18 6.83 -0.12
N PRO A 279 2.43 6.48 0.22
CA PRO A 279 3.03 6.82 1.51
C PRO A 279 2.86 8.30 1.85
N ALA A 280 2.85 8.60 3.15
CA ALA A 280 2.73 9.97 3.61
C ALA A 280 3.90 10.83 3.07
N GLY A 281 3.58 11.79 2.20
CA GLY A 281 4.57 12.66 1.55
C GLY A 281 4.62 12.49 0.04
N GLU A 282 4.04 11.41 -0.50
CA GLU A 282 4.04 11.12 -1.94
C GLU A 282 2.73 11.53 -2.63
N VAL A 283 2.81 11.70 -3.94
CA VAL A 283 1.69 12.09 -4.80
C VAL A 283 1.33 10.94 -5.74
N CYS A 284 0.07 10.52 -5.74
CA CYS A 284 -0.43 9.62 -6.78
C CYS A 284 -0.49 10.36 -8.11
N CYS A 285 0.17 9.83 -9.12
CA CYS A 285 0.20 10.38 -10.46
C CYS A 285 -0.15 9.35 -11.53
N GLU A 286 -0.94 9.79 -12.51
CA GLU A 286 -1.18 9.05 -13.75
C GLU A 286 -0.18 9.52 -14.80
N VAL A 287 0.98 8.87 -14.88
CA VAL A 287 2.08 9.31 -15.76
C VAL A 287 2.07 8.53 -17.06
N GLY A 288 1.38 9.04 -18.07
CA GLY A 288 1.47 8.57 -19.46
C GLY A 288 1.58 7.06 -19.63
N ILE A 289 2.73 6.58 -20.15
CA ILE A 289 3.01 5.17 -20.40
C ILE A 289 3.32 4.34 -19.14
N TYR A 290 3.59 5.00 -18.02
CA TYR A 290 3.91 4.37 -16.74
C TYR A 290 2.65 4.04 -15.92
N GLY A 291 1.49 4.57 -16.29
CA GLY A 291 0.24 4.31 -15.58
C GLY A 291 0.19 5.02 -14.23
N VAL A 292 -0.34 4.37 -13.20
CA VAL A 292 -0.50 4.95 -11.86
C VAL A 292 0.71 4.61 -10.99
N VAL A 293 1.36 5.65 -10.46
CA VAL A 293 2.55 5.54 -9.61
C VAL A 293 2.47 6.54 -8.46
N CYS A 294 3.19 6.28 -7.39
CA CYS A 294 3.44 7.26 -6.33
C CYS A 294 4.81 7.88 -6.56
N ILE A 295 4.88 9.22 -6.52
CA ILE A 295 6.11 9.97 -6.79
C ILE A 295 6.42 10.86 -5.59
N ASP A 296 7.70 10.89 -5.20
CA ASP A 296 8.22 11.81 -4.19
C ASP A 296 8.39 13.22 -4.81
N MET A 297 7.29 13.98 -4.87
CA MET A 297 7.26 15.36 -5.37
C MET A 297 6.41 16.25 -4.47
N ASP A 298 6.70 17.56 -4.49
CA ASP A 298 5.96 18.61 -3.77
C ASP A 298 4.54 18.87 -4.35
N GLY A 299 3.72 17.83 -4.51
CA GLY A 299 2.30 17.95 -4.84
C GLY A 299 1.96 18.15 -6.33
N VAL A 300 2.91 17.98 -7.26
CA VAL A 300 2.67 18.19 -8.69
C VAL A 300 3.03 16.94 -9.49
N CYS A 301 2.05 16.40 -10.20
CA CYS A 301 2.30 15.37 -11.20
C CYS A 301 2.91 15.96 -12.47
N PRO A 302 3.86 15.26 -13.11
CA PRO A 302 4.43 15.66 -14.40
C PRO A 302 3.40 15.61 -15.54
#